data_AF-A0A933GBW5-F1
#
_entry.id   AF-A0A933GBW5-F1
#
_cell.length_a   1.000
_cell.length_b   1.000
_cell.length_c   1.000
_cell.angle_alpha   90.00
_cell.angle_beta   90.00
_cell.angle_gamma   90.00
#
_symmetry.space_group_name_H-M   'P 1'
#
loop_
_entity.id
_entity.type
_entity.pdbx_description
1 polymer ?
#
loop_
_entity_poly.entity_id
_entity_poly.type
_entity_poly.pdbx_seq_one_letter_code
_entity_poly.pdbx_strand_id
1 'polypeptide(L)'
;MAAKKIAFDMEAREAIRRGVKQLARAVKVTLGPNGRNVVLEKSFGSPTVTKDGVTVAKEIELEEPYENMGAQMVKEVASKTSTVAGDGTTTATVYAEAIYD
;
A
#
# COMPACT_ATOMS: atom_id res chain seq x y z
N MET A 1 11.68 25.41 10.21
CA MET A 1 10.83 24.21 10.00
C MET A 1 9.79 24.56 8.95
N ALA A 2 9.49 23.65 8.03
CA ALA A 2 8.38 23.83 7.09
C ALA A 2 7.05 23.90 7.85
N ALA A 3 6.11 24.73 7.37
CA ALA A 3 4.77 24.83 7.95
C ALA A 3 4.04 23.48 7.90
N LYS A 4 3.29 23.14 8.96
CA LYS A 4 2.51 21.91 9.03
C LYS A 4 1.10 22.14 8.50
N LYS A 5 0.62 21.24 7.65
CA LYS A 5 -0.80 21.17 7.28
C LYS A 5 -1.54 20.35 8.33
N ILE A 6 -2.74 20.79 8.68
CA ILE A 6 -3.62 20.12 9.65
C ILE A 6 -4.98 19.95 8.98
N ALA A 7 -5.51 18.73 9.01
CA ALA A 7 -6.82 18.37 8.50
C ALA A 7 -7.60 17.64 9.59
N PHE A 8 -8.93 17.77 9.58
CA PHE A 8 -9.81 17.25 10.62
C PHE A 8 -10.94 16.40 10.03
N ASP A 9 -11.59 15.63 10.92
CA ASP A 9 -12.85 14.93 10.68
C ASP A 9 -12.87 14.10 9.39
N MET A 10 -13.91 14.31 8.57
CA MET A 10 -14.19 13.50 7.39
C MET A 10 -13.19 13.76 6.27
N GLU A 11 -12.73 15.00 6.09
CA GLU A 11 -11.74 15.35 5.07
C GLU A 11 -10.42 14.58 5.27
N ALA A 12 -9.92 14.54 6.51
CA ALA A 12 -8.73 13.79 6.85
C ALA A 12 -8.91 12.28 6.65
N ARG A 13 -10.06 11.73 7.10
CA ARG A 13 -10.37 10.31 6.96
C ARG A 13 -10.52 9.88 5.51
N GLU A 14 -11.16 10.69 4.67
CA GLU A 14 -11.32 10.40 3.24
C GLU A 14 -9.98 10.39 2.52
N ALA A 15 -9.08 11.34 2.83
CA ALA A 15 -7.73 11.34 2.27
C ALA A 15 -6.96 10.07 2.64
N ILE A 16 -6.93 9.71 3.93
CA ILE A 16 -6.29 8.46 4.38
C ILE A 16 -6.91 7.25 3.68
N ARG A 17 -8.24 7.19 3.58
CA ARG A 17 -8.98 6.11 2.92
C ARG A 17 -8.60 5.96 1.45
N ARG A 18 -8.46 7.06 0.71
CA ARG A 18 -7.99 7.04 -0.68
C ARG A 18 -6.58 6.45 -0.79
N GLY A 19 -5.69 6.82 0.13
CA GLY A 19 -4.35 6.25 0.22
C GLY A 19 -4.33 4.75 0.45
N VAL A 20 -5.07 4.28 1.47
CA VAL A 20 -5.24 2.85 1.77
C VAL A 20 -5.75 2.08 0.55
N LYS A 21 -6.76 2.63 -0.13
CA LYS A 21 -7.39 2.01 -1.30
C LYS A 21 -6.43 1.91 -2.49
N GLN A 22 -5.58 2.91 -2.71
CA GLN A 22 -4.57 2.88 -3.77
C GLN A 22 -3.55 1.76 -3.54
N LEU A 23 -3.00 1.67 -2.32
CA LEU A 23 -2.10 0.59 -1.93
C LEU A 23 -2.75 -0.78 -2.10
N ALA A 24 -3.95 -0.96 -1.54
CA ALA A 24 -4.64 -2.25 -1.55
C ALA A 24 -5.00 -2.69 -2.98
N ARG A 25 -5.42 -1.77 -3.85
CA ARG A 25 -5.71 -2.10 -5.26
C ARG A 25 -4.48 -2.59 -6.01
N ALA A 26 -3.31 -2.03 -5.74
CA ALA A 26 -2.08 -2.47 -6.38
C ALA A 26 -1.58 -3.82 -5.85
N VAL A 27 -1.75 -4.08 -4.56
CA VAL A 27 -1.27 -5.32 -3.91
C VAL A 27 -2.23 -6.49 -4.12
N LYS A 28 -3.55 -6.27 -4.09
CA LYS A 28 -4.53 -7.37 -4.14
C LYS A 28 -4.51 -8.18 -5.43
N VAL A 29 -4.04 -7.60 -6.54
CA VAL A 29 -3.97 -8.33 -7.82
C VAL A 29 -2.96 -9.45 -7.79
N THR A 30 -2.01 -9.43 -6.86
CA THR A 30 -0.99 -10.48 -6.71
C THR A 30 -1.42 -11.61 -5.77
N LEU A 31 -2.61 -11.55 -5.17
CA LEU A 31 -3.05 -12.51 -4.17
C LEU A 31 -3.37 -13.88 -4.78
N GLY A 32 -2.87 -14.94 -4.12
CA GLY A 32 -3.24 -16.33 -4.41
C GLY A 32 -2.52 -16.95 -5.61
N PRO A 33 -2.80 -18.23 -5.91
CA PRO A 33 -2.10 -18.97 -6.97
C PRO A 33 -2.35 -18.40 -8.37
N ASN A 34 -3.49 -17.72 -8.56
CA ASN A 34 -3.87 -17.05 -9.80
C ASN A 34 -3.56 -15.53 -9.80
N GLY A 35 -2.67 -15.09 -8.90
CA GLY A 35 -2.20 -13.71 -8.86
C GLY A 35 -1.64 -13.25 -10.21
N ARG A 36 -1.92 -12.00 -10.56
CA ARG A 36 -1.48 -11.34 -11.79
C ARG A 36 -0.17 -10.60 -11.58
N ASN A 37 0.53 -10.35 -12.67
CA ASN A 37 1.77 -9.60 -12.66
C ASN A 37 1.50 -8.11 -12.42
N VAL A 38 2.38 -7.49 -11.64
CA VAL A 38 2.53 -6.05 -11.52
C VAL A 38 3.85 -5.66 -12.18
N VAL A 39 3.80 -4.60 -12.98
CA VAL A 39 4.97 -4.06 -13.67
C VAL A 39 5.39 -2.79 -12.94
N LEU A 40 6.62 -2.77 -12.46
CA LEU A 40 7.22 -1.69 -11.69
C LEU A 40 8.26 -0.98 -12.55
N GLU A 41 8.14 0.33 -12.64
CA GLU A 41 9.13 1.18 -13.31
C GLU A 41 10.48 1.09 -12.59
N LYS A 42 11.56 1.21 -13.36
CA LYS A 42 12.92 1.41 -12.85
C LYS A 42 13.49 2.67 -13.48
N SER A 43 14.23 3.45 -12.69
CA SER A 43 14.89 4.67 -13.17
C SER A 43 15.93 4.40 -14.26
N PHE A 44 16.40 3.16 -14.40
CA PHE A 44 17.31 2.74 -15.46
C PHE A 44 17.07 1.26 -15.83
N GLY A 45 17.14 0.94 -17.13
CA GLY A 45 17.00 -0.41 -17.66
C GLY A 45 15.55 -0.85 -17.91
N SER A 46 15.30 -2.16 -17.90
CA SER A 46 13.96 -2.73 -18.10
C SER A 46 13.13 -2.72 -16.81
N PRO A 47 11.79 -2.64 -16.92
CA PRO A 47 10.90 -2.67 -15.76
C PRO A 47 10.96 -4.01 -15.03
N THR A 48 10.61 -4.01 -13.75
CA THR A 48 10.52 -5.23 -12.94
C THR A 48 9.12 -5.80 -13.02
N VAL A 49 8.99 -7.06 -13.42
CA VAL A 49 7.71 -7.78 -13.39
C VAL A 49 7.69 -8.67 -12.17
N THR A 50 6.71 -8.50 -11.29
CA THR A 50 6.61 -9.28 -10.05
C THR A 50 5.17 -9.71 -9.75
N LYS A 51 5.04 -10.81 -9.01
CA LYS A 51 3.80 -11.25 -8.35
C LYS A 51 3.92 -11.21 -6.83
N ASP A 52 5.01 -10.64 -6.31
CA ASP A 52 5.20 -10.52 -4.87
C ASP A 52 4.55 -9.23 -4.37
N GLY A 53 3.48 -9.38 -3.57
CA GLY A 53 2.75 -8.26 -2.98
C GLY A 53 3.61 -7.43 -2.01
N VAL A 54 4.64 -8.03 -1.39
CA VAL A 54 5.57 -7.30 -0.51
C VAL A 54 6.41 -6.33 -1.33
N THR A 55 6.97 -6.80 -2.45
CA THR A 55 7.72 -5.97 -3.40
C THR A 55 6.84 -4.86 -3.96
N VAL A 56 5.61 -5.16 -4.36
CA VAL A 56 4.66 -4.14 -4.86
C VAL A 56 4.36 -3.08 -3.81
N ALA A 57 4.08 -3.47 -2.57
CA ALA A 57 3.81 -2.52 -1.48
C ALA A 57 5.01 -1.62 -1.16
N LYS A 58 6.25 -2.11 -1.36
CA LYS A 58 7.48 -1.33 -1.15
C LYS A 58 7.63 -0.17 -2.11
N GLU A 59 7.26 -0.35 -3.37
CA GLU A 59 7.35 0.68 -4.41
C GLU A 59 6.24 1.73 -4.35
N ILE A 60 5.24 1.56 -3.47
CA ILE A 60 4.11 2.50 -3.40
C ILE A 60 4.46 3.66 -2.47
N GLU A 61 4.49 4.84 -3.07
CA GLU A 61 4.60 6.15 -2.45
C GLU A 61 3.67 7.11 -3.20
N LEU A 62 2.85 7.86 -2.47
CA LEU A 62 1.86 8.76 -3.04
C LEU A 62 2.29 10.22 -2.89
N GLU A 63 1.97 11.05 -3.87
CA GLU A 63 2.34 12.47 -3.86
C GLU A 63 1.57 13.27 -2.80
N GLU A 64 0.29 12.94 -2.60
CA GLU A 64 -0.56 13.62 -1.62
C GLU A 64 -0.20 13.14 -0.19
N PRO A 65 0.22 14.03 0.73
CA PRO A 65 0.75 13.62 2.03
C PRO A 65 -0.19 12.80 2.92
N TYR A 66 -1.49 13.10 2.96
CA TYR A 66 -2.46 12.38 3.77
C TYR A 66 -2.82 11.02 3.15
N GLU A 67 -2.90 10.94 1.82
CA GLU A 67 -3.05 9.67 1.12
C GLU A 67 -1.80 8.80 1.35
N ASN A 68 -0.61 9.36 1.20
CA ASN A 68 0.64 8.63 1.45
C ASN A 68 0.71 8.15 2.89
N MET A 69 0.28 8.96 3.86
CA MET A 69 0.21 8.56 5.26
C MET A 69 -0.66 7.30 5.45
N GLY A 70 -1.85 7.26 4.84
CA GLY A 70 -2.71 6.07 4.89
C GLY A 70 -2.07 4.84 4.25
N ALA A 71 -1.42 5.01 3.09
CA ALA A 71 -0.68 3.93 2.44
C ALA A 71 0.48 3.43 3.31
N GLN A 72 1.31 4.32 3.87
CA GLN A 72 2.45 3.93 4.71
C GLN A 72 2.00 3.22 5.99
N MET A 73 0.88 3.63 6.61
CA MET A 73 0.34 2.95 7.80
C MET A 73 0.02 1.48 7.52
N VAL A 74 -0.69 1.20 6.43
CA VAL A 74 -1.08 -0.18 6.08
C VAL A 74 0.13 -1.00 5.62
N LYS A 75 1.05 -0.38 4.88
CA LYS A 75 2.33 -1.00 4.48
C LYS A 75 3.15 -1.44 5.69
N GLU A 76 3.27 -0.58 6.71
CA GLU A 76 4.03 -0.90 7.92
C GLU A 76 3.39 -2.07 8.69
N VAL A 77 2.07 -2.02 8.90
CA VAL A 77 1.35 -3.09 9.64
C VAL A 77 1.41 -4.41 8.88
N ALA A 78 1.20 -4.39 7.57
CA ALA A 78 1.27 -5.60 6.73
C ALA A 78 2.68 -6.19 6.68
N SER A 79 3.73 -5.35 6.70
CA SER A 79 5.12 -5.83 6.74
C SER A 79 5.44 -6.61 8.02
N LYS A 80 4.85 -6.23 9.16
CA LYS A 80 5.04 -6.95 10.44
C LYS A 80 4.44 -8.36 10.40
N THR A 81 3.35 -8.56 9.65
CA THR A 81 2.76 -9.88 9.44
C THR A 81 3.77 -10.83 8.78
N SER A 82 4.43 -10.40 7.71
CA SER A 82 5.45 -11.23 7.05
C SER A 82 6.70 -11.44 7.91
N THR A 83 7.13 -10.45 8.70
CA THR A 83 8.29 -10.62 9.59
C THR A 83 8.07 -11.70 10.64
N VAL A 84 6.85 -11.83 11.19
CA VAL A 84 6.56 -12.80 12.25
C VAL A 84 6.08 -14.14 11.70
N ALA A 85 5.20 -14.13 10.69
CA ALA A 85 4.55 -15.32 10.17
C ALA A 85 5.18 -15.87 8.87
N GLY A 86 6.04 -15.10 8.21
CA GLY A 86 6.68 -15.46 6.94
C GLY A 86 5.82 -15.22 5.69
N ASP A 87 4.51 -15.01 5.83
CA ASP A 87 3.55 -14.76 4.76
C ASP A 87 2.36 -13.91 5.29
N GLY A 88 1.44 -13.51 4.41
CA GLY A 88 0.17 -12.88 4.77
C GLY A 88 0.11 -11.37 4.58
N THR A 89 1.16 -10.72 4.07
CA THR A 89 1.19 -9.27 3.82
C THR A 89 0.01 -8.83 2.94
N THR A 90 -0.19 -9.50 1.81
CA THR A 90 -1.26 -9.20 0.86
C THR A 90 -2.65 -9.34 1.50
N THR A 91 -2.84 -10.40 2.30
CA THR A 91 -4.09 -10.65 3.03
C THR A 91 -4.35 -9.58 4.09
N ALA A 92 -3.32 -9.19 4.85
CA ALA A 92 -3.42 -8.14 5.85
C ALA A 92 -3.79 -6.79 5.21
N THR A 93 -3.22 -6.46 4.05
CA THR A 93 -3.58 -5.24 3.29
C THR A 93 -5.03 -5.28 2.83
N VAL A 94 -5.52 -6.41 2.32
CA VAL A 94 -6.91 -6.57 1.87
C VAL A 94 -7.89 -6.45 3.04
N TYR A 95 -7.58 -7.05 4.20
CA TYR A 95 -8.40 -6.89 5.39
C TYR A 95 -8.37 -5.45 5.93
N ALA A 96 -7.22 -4.78 5.91
CA ALA A 96 -7.13 -3.38 6.30
C ALA A 96 -7.99 -2.47 5.42
N GLU A 97 -7.99 -2.68 4.09
CA GLU A 97 -8.91 -2.01 3.17
C GLU A 97 -10.36 -2.28 3.58
N ALA A 98 -10.76 -3.55 3.71
CA ALA A 98 -12.15 -3.92 3.96
C ALA A 98 -12.71 -3.44 5.32
N ILE A 99 -11.86 -3.30 6.34
CA ILE A 99 -12.26 -2.81 7.67
C ILE A 99 -12.37 -1.27 7.68
N TYR A 100 -11.60 -0.59 6.83
CA TYR A 100 -11.48 0.87 6.82
C TYR A 100 -12.34 1.56 5.74
N ASP A 101 -12.78 0.83 4.70
CA ASP A 101 -13.77 1.27 3.69
C ASP A 101 -15.19 1.37 4.31
#